data_AF-A0A7G8IW65-F1
#
_entry.id   AF-A0A7G8IW65-F1
#
_cell.length_a   1.000
_cell.length_b   1.000
_cell.length_c   1.000
_cell.angle_alpha   90.00
_cell.angle_beta   90.00
_cell.angle_gamma   90.00
#
_symmetry.space_group_name_H-M   'P 1'
#
loop_
_entity.id
_entity.type
_entity.pdbx_description
1 polymer ?
#
loop_
_entity_poly.entity_id
_entity_poly.type
_entity_poly.pdbx_seq_one_letter_code
_entity_poly.pdbx_strand_id
1 'polypeptide(L)' 'MHLRPSVLDPAGEAARAAASRLGVEGVERLRIGKAVELEVEASDEAEARRNLELLSDRLLANPVIENWTLELTQS' A
#
# COMPACT_ATOMS: atom_id res chain seq x y z
N MET A 1 0.19 1.23 -0.13
CA MET A 1 0.90 1.03 1.16
C MET A 1 1.14 -0.45 1.39
N HIS A 2 2.32 -0.83 1.87
CA HIS A 2 2.68 -2.22 2.12
C HIS A 2 3.56 -2.36 3.37
N LEU A 3 3.46 -3.49 4.07
CA LEU A 3 4.30 -3.79 5.22
C LEU A 3 5.78 -3.86 4.82
N ARG A 4 6.66 -3.25 5.63
CA ARG A 4 8.12 -3.29 5.45
C ARG A 4 8.60 -4.75 5.33
N PRO A 5 9.68 -5.03 4.58
CA PRO A 5 10.13 -6.41 4.32
C PRO A 5 10.43 -7.24 5.59
N SER A 6 10.87 -6.59 6.67
CA SER A 6 11.17 -7.21 7.97
C SER A 6 9.93 -7.51 8.81
N VAL A 7 8.75 -7.00 8.43
CA VAL A 7 7.51 -7.17 9.17
C VAL A 7 6.76 -8.39 8.64
N LEU A 8 6.43 -9.30 9.57
CA LEU A 8 5.61 -10.48 9.32
C LEU A 8 4.22 -10.06 8.81
N ASP A 9 3.72 -10.76 7.81
CA ASP A 9 2.38 -10.55 7.23
C ASP A 9 1.53 -11.83 7.37
N PRO A 10 0.84 -12.03 8.50
CA PRO A 10 0.02 -13.21 8.71
C PRO A 10 -1.14 -13.33 7.71
N ALA A 11 -1.69 -12.20 7.25
CA ALA A 11 -2.77 -12.19 6.27
C ALA A 11 -2.28 -12.65 4.89
N GLY A 12 -1.09 -12.19 4.48
CA GLY A 12 -0.42 -12.64 3.26
C GLY A 12 -0.16 -14.15 3.24
N GLU A 13 0.36 -14.71 4.34
CA GLU A 13 0.58 -16.15 4.44
C GLU A 13 -0.73 -16.95 4.41
N ALA A 14 -1.77 -16.47 5.10
CA ALA A 14 -3.09 -17.10 5.06
C ALA A 14 -3.67 -17.10 3.64
N ALA A 15 -3.57 -15.98 2.92
CA ALA A 15 -4.03 -15.85 1.54
C ALA A 15 -3.22 -16.74 0.59
N ARG A 16 -1.90 -16.84 0.77
CA ARG A 16 -1.04 -17.76 -0.01
C ARG A 16 -1.45 -19.21 0.17
N ALA A 17 -1.70 -19.62 1.42
CA ALA A 17 -2.17 -20.96 1.73
C ALA A 17 -3.56 -21.25 1.13
N ALA A 18 -4.46 -20.26 1.13
CA ALA A 18 -5.76 -20.37 0.47
C ALA A 18 -5.61 -20.52 -1.05
N ALA A 19 -4.74 -19.74 -1.70
CA ALA A 19 -4.48 -19.83 -3.13
C ALA A 19 -4.00 -21.24 -3.54
N SER A 20 -3.10 -21.84 -2.74
CA SER A 20 -2.65 -23.22 -2.96
C SER A 20 -3.80 -24.24 -2.88
N ARG A 21 -4.72 -24.08 -1.92
CA ARG A 21 -5.91 -24.95 -1.80
C ARG A 21 -6.87 -24.82 -2.98
N LEU A 22 -6.84 -23.68 -3.68
CA LEU A 22 -7.62 -23.44 -4.90
C LEU A 22 -6.93 -23.98 -6.17
N GLY A 23 -5.74 -24.59 -6.04
CA GLY A 23 -4.99 -25.12 -7.18
C GLY A 23 -4.13 -24.10 -7.91
N VAL A 24 -3.93 -22.90 -7.33
CA VAL A 24 -2.97 -21.93 -7.88
C VAL A 24 -1.57 -22.31 -7.42
N GLU A 25 -0.79 -22.88 -8.34
CA GLU A 25 0.60 -23.27 -8.10
C GLU A 25 1.57 -22.14 -8.44
N GLY A 26 2.80 -22.21 -7.91
CA GLY A 26 3.88 -21.25 -8.22
C GLY A 26 3.87 -19.93 -7.44
N VAL A 27 2.92 -19.71 -6.51
CA VAL A 27 2.92 -18.51 -5.64
C VAL A 27 3.92 -18.69 -4.50
N GLU A 28 5.14 -18.22 -4.69
CA GLU A 28 6.21 -18.30 -3.69
C GLU A 28 6.01 -17.32 -2.53
N ARG A 29 5.52 -16.12 -2.82
CA ARG A 29 5.32 -15.05 -1.83
C ARG A 29 4.07 -14.24 -2.17
N LEU A 30 3.21 -14.05 -1.17
CA LEU A 30 2.02 -13.20 -1.25
C LEU A 30 2.03 -12.26 -0.05
N ARG A 31 1.91 -10.96 -0.30
CA ARG A 31 1.79 -9.94 0.75
C ARG A 31 0.52 -9.13 0.53
N ILE A 32 -0.15 -8.79 1.62
CA ILE A 32 -1.33 -7.93 1.61
C ILE A 32 -0.92 -6.52 2.02
N GLY A 33 -1.44 -5.54 1.29
CA GLY A 33 -1.25 -4.12 1.54
C GLY A 33 -2.57 -3.36 1.51
N LYS A 34 -2.48 -2.05 1.71
CA LYS A 34 -3.61 -1.12 1.62
C LYS A 34 -3.45 -0.25 0.37
N ALA A 35 -4.54 -0.06 -0.37
CA ALA A 35 -4.66 0.93 -1.43
C ALA A 35 -5.67 2.00 -0.98
N VAL A 36 -5.35 3.27 -1.22
CA VAL A 36 -6.21 4.42 -0.89
C VAL A 36 -6.25 5.30 -2.12
N GLU A 37 -7.46 5.56 -2.60
CA GLU A 37 -7.75 6.51 -3.68
C GLU A 37 -8.46 7.72 -3.06
N LEU A 38 -8.05 8.92 -3.46
CA LEU A 38 -8.63 10.16 -2.98
C LEU A 38 -8.40 11.27 -4.02
N GLU A 39 -9.26 12.28 -3.97
CA GLU A 39 -9.16 13.48 -4.81
C GLU A 39 -8.81 14.67 -3.93
N VAL A 40 -7.92 15.55 -4.41
CA VAL A 40 -7.56 16.81 -3.73
C VAL A 40 -7.61 17.95 -4.72
N GLU A 41 -8.12 19.09 -4.27
CA GLU A 41 -7.91 20.36 -4.96
C GLU A 41 -6.52 20.91 -4.61
N ALA A 42 -5.80 21.38 -5.62
CA ALA A 42 -4.50 22.00 -5.47
C ALA A 42 -4.24 22.96 -6.63
N SER A 43 -3.43 23.99 -6.40
CA SER A 43 -3.10 25.00 -7.41
C SER A 43 -2.18 24.43 -8.49
N ASP A 44 -1.34 23.46 -8.13
CA ASP A 44 -0.43 22.75 -9.01
C ASP A 44 -0.11 21.33 -8.47
N GLU A 45 0.57 20.52 -9.29
CA GLU A 45 0.96 19.16 -8.90
C GLU A 45 1.90 19.14 -7.67
N ALA A 46 2.73 20.17 -7.49
CA ALA A 46 3.67 20.22 -6.38
C ALA A 46 2.93 20.43 -5.05
N GLU A 47 1.88 21.26 -5.03
CA GLU A 47 0.99 21.41 -3.89
C GLU A 47 0.21 20.12 -3.61
N ALA A 48 -0.37 19.50 -4.64
CA ALA A 48 -1.06 18.21 -4.49
C ALA A 48 -0.14 17.17 -3.85
N ARG A 49 1.09 17.05 -4.39
CA ARG A 49 2.09 16.10 -3.88
C ARG A 49 2.45 16.36 -2.42
N ARG A 50 2.72 17.61 -2.03
CA ARG A 50 3.02 17.96 -0.63
C ARG A 50 1.88 17.59 0.32
N ASN A 51 0.64 17.84 -0.08
CA ASN A 51 -0.53 17.52 0.72
C ASN A 51 -0.69 15.99 0.88
N LEU A 52 -0.50 15.24 -0.21
CA LEU A 52 -0.58 13.78 -0.21
C LEU A 52 0.57 13.12 0.56
N GLU A 53 1.78 13.66 0.49
CA GLU A 53 2.93 13.25 1.30
C GLU A 53 2.63 13.43 2.79
N LEU A 54 2.12 14.60 3.19
CA LEU A 54 1.76 14.88 4.57
C LEU A 54 0.67 13.92 5.08
N LEU A 55 -0.39 13.72 4.31
CA LEU A 55 -1.46 12.77 4.66
C LEU A 55 -0.93 11.34 4.78
N SER A 56 -0.07 10.93 3.86
CA SER A 56 0.50 9.59 3.84
C SER A 56 1.37 9.32 5.06
N ASP A 57 2.25 10.27 5.41
CA ASP A 57 3.19 10.14 6.53
C ASP A 57 2.53 10.30 7.91
N ARG A 58 1.46 11.08 8.00
CA ARG A 58 0.85 11.43 9.30
C ARG A 58 -0.40 10.62 9.62
N LEU A 59 -1.06 10.06 8.62
CA LEU A 59 -2.37 9.44 8.79
C LEU A 59 -2.50 8.07 8.14
N LEU A 60 -2.17 7.95 6.85
CA LEU A 60 -2.55 6.76 6.08
C LEU A 60 -1.63 5.56 6.33
N ALA A 61 -0.32 5.82 6.38
CA ALA A 61 0.70 4.80 6.61
C ALA A 61 1.20 4.85 8.05
N ASN A 62 1.42 3.68 8.64
CA ASN A 62 2.17 3.58 9.88
C ASN A 62 3.68 3.58 9.56
N PRO A 63 4.44 4.65 9.83
CA PRO A 63 5.83 4.76 9.40
C PRO A 63 6.76 3.74 10.05
N VAL A 64 6.39 3.13 11.18
CA VAL A 64 7.23 2.12 11.85
C VAL A 64 7.22 0.81 11.08
N ILE A 65 6.07 0.40 10.55
CA ILE A 65 5.86 -0.95 10.00
C ILE A 65 5.47 -0.97 8.52
N GLU A 66 5.12 0.16 7.92
CA GLU A 66 4.67 0.27 6.53
C GLU A 66 5.57 1.21 5.71
N ASN A 67 5.66 0.92 4.42
CA ASN A 67 6.10 1.84 3.39
C ASN A 67 4.89 2.22 2.52
N TRP A 68 4.95 3.37 1.86
CA TRP A 68 3.94 3.80 0.91
C TRP A 68 4.57 4.28 -0.40
N THR A 69 3.74 4.28 -1.44
CA THR A 69 4.04 4.77 -2.79
C THR A 69 2.88 5.63 -3.21
N LEU A 70 3.15 6.64 -4.04
CA LEU A 70 2.19 7.62 -4.48
C LEU A 70 2.22 7.73 -5.99
N GLU A 71 1.04 7.63 -6.58
CA GLU A 71 0.76 7.83 -7.99
C GLU A 71 -0.24 8.98 -8.08
N LEU A 72 0.07 9.98 -8.93
CA LEU A 72 -0.82 11.12 -9.17
C LEU A 72 -1.29 11.05 -10.61
N THR A 73 -2.59 11.29 -10.81
CA THR A 73 -3.19 11.48 -12.12
C THR A 73 -3.94 12.82 -12.08
N GLN A 74 -3.85 13.57 -13.18
CA GLN A 74 -4.61 14.80 -13.36
C GLN A 74 -5.91 14.46 -14.11
N SER A 75 -7.04 14.90 -13.57
CA SER A 75 -8.39 14.65 -14.09
C SER A 75 -9.00 15.91 -14.68
#